data_AF-A0A7K0FKF4-F1
#
_entry.id   AF-A0A7K0FKF4-F1
#
_cell.length_a   1.000
_cell.length_b   1.000
_cell.length_c   1.000
_cell.angle_alpha   90.00
_cell.angle_beta   90.00
_cell.angle_gamma   90.00
#
_symmetry.space_group_name_H-M   'P 1'
#
loop_
_entity.id
_entity.type
_entity.pdbx_description
1 polymer ?
#
loop_
_entity_poly.entity_id
_entity_poly.type
_entity_poly.pdbx_seq_one_letter_code
_entity_poly.pdbx_strand_id
1 'polypeptide(L)'
;MKSKLYLLNSFMLLTFGTINYSKAQTSLDTQYQNIVEKANNYQEYKVINQNQIKNLWKNTTDTLKYKQAKLNQAQSQLKNQQSEINQLKKLLVEKDDNLTSALNAKDEILLLGFIPLSKTSYQTTMWA
;
A
#
# COMPACT_ATOMS: atom_id res chain seq x y z
N MET A 1 36.64 29.25 20.46
CA MET A 1 35.21 29.00 20.22
C MET A 1 34.73 29.30 18.78
N LYS A 2 35.64 29.38 17.78
CA LYS A 2 35.28 29.72 16.38
C LYS A 2 35.26 28.52 15.41
N SER A 3 35.73 27.34 15.84
CA SER A 3 35.73 26.12 15.01
C SER A 3 34.38 25.40 14.96
N LYS A 4 33.46 25.67 15.90
CA LYS A 4 32.11 25.10 15.92
C LYS A 4 31.13 25.81 14.98
N LEU A 5 31.50 26.94 14.39
CA LEU A 5 30.63 27.73 13.50
C LEU A 5 30.59 27.20 12.05
N TYR A 6 31.65 26.51 11.61
CA TYR A 6 31.74 25.94 10.27
C TYR A 6 30.93 24.64 10.11
N LEU A 7 30.70 23.90 11.20
CA LEU A 7 29.87 22.69 11.18
C LEU A 7 28.38 23.01 11.02
N LEU A 8 27.93 24.19 11.47
CA LEU A 8 26.55 24.63 11.26
C LEU A 8 26.31 25.09 9.80
N ASN A 9 27.32 25.71 9.18
CA ASN A 9 27.26 26.14 7.77
C ASN A 9 27.32 24.97 6.77
N SER A 10 27.98 23.85 7.13
CA SER A 10 27.97 22.65 6.27
C SER A 10 26.64 21.90 6.30
N PHE A 11 25.79 22.10 7.32
CA PHE A 11 24.50 21.43 7.41
C PHE A 11 23.43 22.06 6.50
N MET A 12 23.67 23.28 6.01
CA MET A 12 22.69 24.01 5.19
C MET A 12 22.71 23.62 3.68
N LEU A 13 23.68 22.82 3.22
CA LEU A 13 23.76 22.38 1.81
C LEU A 13 23.13 21.01 1.52
N LEU A 14 22.76 20.22 2.53
CA LEU A 14 22.22 18.86 2.34
C LEU A 14 20.68 18.79 2.28
N THR A 15 20.00 19.93 2.31
CA THR A 15 18.52 19.99 2.22
C THR A 15 18.05 20.71 0.97
N PHE A 16 18.73 20.54 -0.17
CA PHE A 16 18.04 20.67 -1.47
C PHE A 16 17.26 19.38 -1.76
N GLY A 17 16.32 19.06 -0.87
CA GLY A 17 15.24 18.15 -1.23
C GLY A 17 14.55 18.74 -2.45
N THR A 18 14.45 17.97 -3.53
CA THR A 18 13.77 18.38 -4.77
C THR A 18 12.42 18.99 -4.42
N ILE A 19 12.31 20.31 -4.51
CA ILE A 19 11.02 21.00 -4.42
C ILE A 19 10.31 20.66 -5.72
N ASN A 20 9.56 19.56 -5.69
CA ASN A 20 8.62 19.23 -6.75
C ASN A 20 7.52 20.28 -6.65
N TYR A 21 7.64 21.36 -7.41
CA TYR A 21 6.56 22.33 -7.60
C TYR A 21 5.41 21.63 -8.32
N SER A 22 4.59 20.94 -7.55
CA SER A 22 3.29 20.45 -8.02
C SER A 22 2.42 21.69 -8.13
N LYS A 23 2.38 22.29 -9.32
CA LYS A 23 1.41 23.35 -9.62
C LYS A 23 0.04 22.80 -9.23
N ALA A 24 -0.63 23.45 -8.29
CA ALA A 24 -1.96 23.04 -7.86
C ALA A 24 -2.87 23.04 -9.09
N GLN A 25 -3.13 21.84 -9.62
CA GLN A 25 -3.97 21.65 -10.78
C GLN A 25 -5.41 21.88 -10.32
N THR A 26 -6.06 22.91 -10.83
CA THR A 26 -7.49 23.14 -10.58
C THR A 26 -8.31 21.94 -11.09
N SER A 27 -9.49 21.70 -10.53
CA SER A 27 -10.35 20.59 -10.98
C SER A 27 -10.67 20.72 -12.48
N LEU A 28 -10.95 19.59 -13.16
CA LEU A 28 -11.32 19.61 -14.57
C LEU A 28 -12.56 20.49 -14.82
N ASP A 29 -13.51 20.49 -13.89
CA ASP A 29 -14.71 21.34 -13.94
C ASP A 29 -14.34 22.82 -13.89
N THR A 30 -13.45 23.20 -12.96
CA THR A 30 -12.97 24.57 -12.86
C THR A 30 -12.16 24.96 -14.10
N GLN A 31 -11.35 24.05 -14.66
CA GLN A 31 -10.63 24.33 -15.91
C GLN A 31 -11.59 24.55 -17.08
N TYR A 32 -12.64 23.73 -17.19
CA TYR A 32 -13.69 23.88 -18.19
C TYR A 32 -14.41 25.23 -18.05
N GLN A 33 -14.91 25.55 -16.85
CA GLN A 33 -15.59 26.82 -16.57
C GLN A 33 -14.70 28.01 -16.93
N ASN A 34 -13.44 28.00 -16.51
CA ASN A 34 -12.48 29.05 -16.84
C ASN A 34 -12.30 29.26 -18.34
N ILE A 35 -12.30 28.18 -19.14
CA ILE A 35 -12.15 28.28 -20.59
C ILE A 35 -13.39 28.90 -21.22
N VAL A 36 -14.59 28.52 -20.77
CA VAL A 36 -15.87 29.03 -21.29
C VAL A 36 -16.10 30.49 -20.87
N GLU A 37 -15.78 30.84 -19.63
CA GLU A 37 -15.93 32.19 -19.10
C GLU A 37 -14.98 33.18 -19.78
N LYS A 38 -13.72 32.79 -20.00
CA LYS A 38 -12.70 33.63 -20.65
C LYS A 38 -12.80 33.67 -22.17
N ALA A 39 -13.61 32.80 -22.76
CA ALA A 39 -13.81 32.80 -24.20
C ALA A 39 -14.60 34.04 -24.66
N ASN A 40 -14.11 34.66 -25.73
CA ASN A 40 -14.77 35.79 -26.36
C ASN A 40 -16.10 35.35 -26.98
N ASN A 41 -17.03 36.27 -27.13
CA ASN A 41 -18.27 36.03 -27.85
C ASN A 41 -18.14 36.61 -29.27
N TYR A 42 -18.61 35.87 -30.26
CA TYR A 42 -18.80 36.36 -31.63
C TYR A 42 -20.19 35.97 -32.09
N GLN A 43 -21.04 36.98 -32.35
CA GLN A 43 -22.47 36.78 -32.56
C GLN A 43 -23.07 35.99 -31.40
N GLU A 44 -23.75 34.87 -31.68
CA GLU A 44 -24.36 33.98 -30.70
C GLU A 44 -23.42 32.83 -30.27
N TYR A 45 -22.14 32.88 -30.63
CA TYR A 45 -21.17 31.81 -30.39
C TYR A 45 -20.06 32.19 -29.41
N LYS A 46 -19.57 31.20 -28.66
CA LYS A 46 -18.36 31.30 -27.83
C LYS A 46 -17.12 30.92 -28.65
N VAL A 47 -16.21 31.87 -28.81
CA VAL A 47 -14.92 31.70 -29.49
C VAL A 47 -13.87 31.30 -28.47
N ILE A 48 -13.59 29.99 -28.43
CA ILE A 48 -12.62 29.39 -27.52
C ILE A 48 -11.28 29.22 -28.23
N ASN A 49 -10.18 29.54 -27.55
CA ASN A 49 -8.84 29.31 -28.08
C ASN A 49 -8.55 27.80 -28.20
N GLN A 50 -8.10 27.34 -29.36
CA GLN A 50 -7.80 25.93 -29.62
C GLN A 50 -6.74 25.36 -28.64
N ASN A 51 -5.76 26.16 -28.22
CA ASN A 51 -4.74 25.73 -27.25
C ASN A 51 -5.36 25.43 -25.88
N GLN A 52 -6.39 26.18 -25.48
CA GLN A 52 -7.08 25.95 -24.20
C GLN A 52 -7.83 24.62 -24.23
N ILE A 53 -8.54 24.32 -25.34
CA ILE A 53 -9.23 23.03 -25.53
C ILE A 53 -8.22 21.88 -25.54
N LYS A 54 -7.10 22.03 -26.27
CA LYS A 54 -6.04 21.02 -26.33
C LYS A 54 -5.45 20.73 -24.95
N ASN A 55 -5.23 21.77 -24.14
CA ASN A 55 -4.73 21.63 -22.78
C ASN A 55 -5.74 20.95 -21.86
N LEU A 56 -7.02 21.33 -21.94
CA LEU A 56 -8.08 20.65 -21.18
C LEU A 56 -8.15 19.16 -21.55
N TRP A 57 -8.14 18.84 -22.85
CA TRP A 57 -8.17 17.46 -23.33
C TRP A 57 -6.98 16.65 -22.83
N LYS A 58 -5.77 17.22 -22.88
CA LYS A 58 -4.56 16.62 -22.32
C LYS A 58 -4.75 16.33 -20.83
N ASN A 59 -5.16 17.33 -20.05
CA ASN A 59 -5.35 17.19 -18.60
C ASN A 59 -6.40 16.13 -18.25
N THR A 60 -7.51 16.07 -19.00
CA THR A 60 -8.55 15.05 -18.84
C THR A 60 -7.99 13.65 -19.13
N THR A 61 -7.27 13.50 -20.25
CA THR A 61 -6.66 12.22 -20.63
C THR A 61 -5.62 11.76 -19.62
N ASP A 62 -4.77 12.67 -19.13
CA ASP A 62 -3.75 12.37 -18.14
C ASP A 62 -4.38 11.97 -16.81
N THR A 63 -5.46 12.65 -16.39
CA THR A 63 -6.24 12.28 -15.20
C THR A 63 -6.86 10.89 -15.35
N LEU A 64 -7.41 10.57 -16.51
CA LEU A 64 -8.00 9.26 -16.77
C LEU A 64 -6.93 8.16 -16.72
N LYS A 65 -5.78 8.36 -17.37
CA LYS A 65 -4.65 7.43 -17.33
C LYS A 65 -4.14 7.23 -15.91
N TYR A 66 -4.02 8.29 -15.12
CA TYR A 66 -3.63 8.23 -13.72
C TYR A 66 -4.63 7.41 -12.89
N LYS A 67 -5.93 7.67 -13.04
CA LYS A 67 -6.99 6.91 -12.36
C LYS A 67 -6.97 5.43 -12.76
N GLN A 68 -6.79 5.12 -14.05
CA GLN A 68 -6.67 3.75 -14.53
C GLN A 68 -5.45 3.04 -13.92
N ALA A 69 -4.30 3.71 -13.88
CA ALA A 69 -3.10 3.16 -13.27
C ALA A 69 -3.30 2.87 -11.77
N LYS A 70 -3.97 3.78 -11.04
CA LYS A 70 -4.34 3.57 -9.63
C LYS A 70 -5.31 2.42 -9.44
N LEU A 71 -6.29 2.28 -10.33
CA LEU A 71 -7.23 1.16 -10.30
C LEU A 71 -6.53 -0.17 -10.53
N ASN A 72 -5.64 -0.25 -11.53
CA ASN A 72 -4.86 -1.46 -11.79
C ASN A 72 -3.94 -1.81 -10.60
N GLN A 73 -3.32 -0.80 -9.97
CA GLN A 73 -2.51 -0.99 -8.77
C GLN A 73 -3.34 -1.55 -7.62
N ALA A 74 -4.53 -0.98 -7.36
CA ALA A 74 -5.43 -1.45 -6.31
C ALA A 74 -5.92 -2.88 -6.57
N GLN A 75 -6.27 -3.22 -7.82
CA GLN A 75 -6.66 -4.58 -8.19
C GLN A 75 -5.51 -5.59 -7.97
N SER A 76 -4.28 -5.21 -8.31
CA SER A 76 -3.10 -6.04 -8.04
C SER A 76 -2.89 -6.27 -6.54
N GLN A 77 -3.04 -5.22 -5.73
CA GLN A 77 -2.96 -5.32 -4.27
C GLN A 77 -4.06 -6.23 -3.70
N LEU A 78 -5.31 -6.11 -4.17
CA LEU A 78 -6.41 -6.99 -3.77
C LEU A 78 -6.13 -8.45 -4.12
N LYS A 79 -5.58 -8.72 -5.31
CA LYS A 79 -5.21 -10.07 -5.71
C LYS A 79 -4.13 -10.65 -4.79
N ASN A 80 -3.13 -9.85 -4.43
CA ASN A 80 -2.07 -10.27 -3.50
C ASN A 80 -2.64 -10.56 -2.11
N GLN A 81 -3.48 -9.67 -1.58
CA GLN A 81 -4.16 -9.86 -0.29
C GLN A 81 -5.03 -11.13 -0.30
N GLN A 82 -5.78 -11.38 -1.39
CA GLN A 82 -6.57 -12.60 -1.51
C GLN A 82 -5.71 -13.87 -1.51
N SER A 83 -4.54 -13.82 -2.18
CA SER A 83 -3.57 -14.92 -2.16
C SER A 83 -3.05 -15.18 -0.75
N GLU A 84 -2.68 -14.12 -0.03
CA GLU A 84 -2.20 -14.22 1.36
C GLU A 84 -3.28 -14.77 2.30
N ILE A 85 -4.52 -14.31 2.17
CA ILE A 85 -5.67 -14.85 2.92
C ILE A 85 -5.84 -16.35 2.64
N ASN A 86 -5.72 -16.78 1.39
CA ASN A 86 -5.84 -18.19 1.04
C ASN A 86 -4.69 -19.03 1.65
N GLN A 87 -3.46 -18.49 1.65
CA GLN A 87 -2.33 -19.13 2.31
C GLN A 87 -2.53 -19.23 3.82
N LEU A 88 -2.98 -18.16 4.47
CA LEU A 88 -3.28 -18.14 5.91
C LEU A 88 -4.38 -19.13 6.28
N LYS A 89 -5.44 -19.22 5.47
CA LYS A 89 -6.50 -20.23 5.65
C LYS A 89 -5.96 -21.65 5.56
N LYS A 90 -5.10 -21.93 4.57
CA LYS A 90 -4.47 -23.24 4.43
C LYS A 90 -3.60 -23.58 5.64
N LEU A 91 -2.78 -22.63 6.09
CA LEU A 91 -1.93 -22.81 7.28
C LEU A 91 -2.77 -23.03 8.54
N LEU A 92 -3.92 -22.36 8.67
CA LEU A 92 -4.83 -22.55 9.80
C LEU A 92 -5.41 -23.98 9.82
N VAL A 93 -5.91 -24.46 8.68
CA VAL A 93 -6.39 -25.86 8.56
C VAL A 93 -5.28 -26.85 8.90
N GLU A 94 -4.08 -26.65 8.35
CA GLU A 94 -2.93 -27.52 8.65
C GLU A 94 -2.57 -27.50 10.14
N LYS A 95 -2.70 -26.36 10.83
CA LYS A 95 -2.45 -26.25 12.27
C LYS A 95 -3.53 -26.94 13.09
N ASP A 96 -4.80 -26.82 12.71
CA ASP A 96 -5.91 -27.50 13.38
C ASP A 96 -5.82 -29.03 13.22
N ASP A 97 -5.43 -29.52 12.03
CA ASP A 97 -5.19 -30.94 11.77
C ASP A 97 -4.02 -31.49 12.61
N ASN A 98 -2.92 -30.72 12.69
CA ASN A 98 -1.77 -31.07 13.53
C ASN A 98 -2.12 -31.08 15.02
N LEU A 99 -2.91 -30.11 15.48
CA LEU A 99 -3.38 -30.05 16.86
C LEU A 99 -4.25 -31.26 17.20
N THR A 100 -5.20 -31.59 16.32
CA THR A 100 -6.06 -32.76 16.47
C THR A 100 -5.25 -34.05 16.52
N SER A 101 -4.26 -34.19 15.64
CA SER A 101 -3.37 -35.36 15.64
C SER A 101 -2.54 -35.46 16.92
N ALA A 102 -2.05 -34.33 17.44
CA ALA A 102 -1.31 -34.31 18.71
C ALA A 102 -2.19 -34.63 19.92
N LEU A 103 -3.46 -34.20 19.91
CA LEU A 103 -4.44 -34.56 20.93
C LEU A 103 -4.76 -36.06 20.89
N ASN A 104 -5.02 -36.62 19.69
CA ASN A 104 -5.25 -38.05 19.53
C ASN A 104 -4.05 -38.88 19.99
N ALA A 105 -2.82 -38.50 19.60
CA ALA A 105 -1.62 -39.20 20.07
C ALA A 105 -1.46 -39.13 21.59
N LYS A 106 -1.79 -37.99 22.21
CA LYS A 106 -1.80 -37.85 23.67
C LYS A 106 -2.86 -38.75 24.31
N ASP A 107 -4.06 -38.81 23.74
CA ASP A 107 -5.16 -39.62 24.26
C ASP A 107 -4.89 -41.13 24.09
N GLU A 108 -4.24 -41.54 22.99
CA GLU A 108 -3.73 -42.89 22.79
C GLU A 108 -2.66 -43.25 23.84
N ILE A 109 -1.73 -42.35 24.14
CA ILE A 109 -0.73 -42.55 25.21
C ILE A 109 -1.41 -42.72 26.58
N LEU A 110 -2.46 -41.94 26.86
CA LEU A 110 -3.26 -42.08 28.09
C LEU A 110 -4.01 -43.41 28.13
N LEU A 111 -4.60 -43.84 27.01
CA LEU A 111 -5.32 -45.11 26.88
C LEU A 111 -4.38 -46.31 27.08
N LEU A 112 -3.14 -46.21 26.61
CA LEU A 112 -2.12 -47.26 26.78
C LEU A 112 -1.50 -47.30 28.19
N GLY A 113 -2.01 -46.51 29.14
CA GLY A 113 -1.66 -46.63 30.57
C GLY A 113 -0.25 -46.17 30.93
N PHE A 114 0.46 -45.49 30.04
CA PHE A 114 1.78 -44.94 30.33
C PHE A 114 1.66 -43.63 31.14
N ILE A 115 2.50 -43.51 32.17
CA ILE A 115 2.64 -42.32 33.01
C ILE A 115 2.80 -41.11 32.08
N PRO A 116 2.04 -40.00 32.29
CA PRO A 116 2.22 -38.80 31.48
C PRO A 116 3.70 -38.42 31.50
N LEU A 117 4.32 -38.33 30.32
CA LEU A 117 5.66 -37.78 30.14
C LEU A 117 5.61 -36.29 30.45
N SER A 118 5.44 -35.96 31.73
CA SER A 118 5.63 -34.62 32.25
C SER A 118 7.08 -34.24 32.00
N LYS A 119 7.36 -32.95 31.91
CA LYS A 119 8.73 -32.42 31.74
C LYS A 119 9.70 -33.02 32.78
N THR A 120 9.19 -33.40 33.95
CA THR A 120 9.90 -34.10 35.03
C THR A 120 10.27 -35.54 34.67
N SER A 121 9.37 -36.30 34.05
CA SER A 121 9.60 -37.71 33.66
C SER A 121 10.67 -37.84 32.57
N TYR A 122 10.66 -36.90 31.60
CA TYR A 122 11.68 -36.84 30.55
C TYR A 122 13.07 -36.51 31.13
N GLN A 123 13.12 -35.62 32.13
CA GLN A 123 14.36 -35.26 32.83
C GLN A 123 14.96 -36.46 33.58
N THR A 124 14.13 -37.30 34.20
CA THR A 124 14.60 -38.48 34.93
C THR A 124 15.02 -39.65 34.03
N THR A 125 14.53 -39.75 32.79
CA THR A 125 14.94 -40.85 31.88
C THR A 125 16.09 -40.45 30.95
N MET A 126 16.19 -39.18 30.56
CA MET A 126 17.30 -38.66 29.74
C MET A 126 18.60 -38.48 30.54
N TRP A 127 18.50 -38.25 31.86
CA TRP A 127 19.64 -37.90 32.71
C TRP A 127 19.77 -38.75 33.99
N ALA A 128 19.14 -39.93 34.06
CA ALA A 128 19.48 -40.95 35.06
C ALA A 128 20.59 -41.88 34.56
#